data_AF-A0A7K6H5I8-F1
#
_entry.id   AF-A0A7K6H5I8-F1
#
_cell.length_a   1.000
_cell.length_b   1.000
_cell.length_c   1.000
_cell.angle_alpha   90.00
_cell.angle_beta   90.00
_cell.angle_gamma   90.00
#
_symmetry.space_group_name_H-M   'P 1'
#
loop_
_entity.id
_entity.type
_entity.pdbx_description
1 polymer ?
#
loop_
_entity_poly.entity_id
_entity_poly.type
_entity_poly.pdbx_seq_one_letter_code
_entity_poly.pdbx_strand_id
1 'polypeptide(L)'
;LQKVKNDLEMVLSTVRSKNKQLDEDLKREQQWCEEQEQLLDALKNVEEKTKTQAEQLSTKSLKGKGFDELENKMLKLKTYKKELLSALGEFLDEHFPPPERGENTKKKNSSAQPAVKLITLQEILEMLINKLITTPHEPYIIINESFWPPYIELLLRTGTALRHQEDPNRIRLEAFHN
;
A
#
# COMPACT_ATOMS: atom_id res chain seq x y z
N LEU A 1 70.74 21.19 58.43
CA LEU A 1 70.75 19.84 57.83
C LEU A 1 69.55 18.98 58.22
N GLN A 2 69.13 18.92 59.49
CA GLN A 2 68.06 18.01 59.93
C GLN A 2 66.69 18.23 59.27
N LYS A 3 66.27 19.49 59.08
CA LYS A 3 65.00 19.82 58.40
C LYS A 3 64.96 19.29 56.96
N VAL A 4 66.04 19.54 56.20
CA VAL A 4 66.19 19.09 54.80
C VAL A 4 66.14 17.56 54.71
N LYS A 5 66.74 16.85 55.68
CA LYS A 5 66.67 15.38 55.76
C LYS A 5 65.23 14.89 55.96
N ASN A 6 64.50 15.49 56.89
CA ASN A 6 63.09 15.14 57.15
C ASN A 6 62.19 15.44 55.94
N ASP A 7 62.41 16.58 55.27
CA ASP A 7 61.67 16.96 54.07
C ASP A 7 61.91 15.97 52.92
N LEU A 8 63.18 15.55 52.70
CA LEU A 8 63.54 14.52 51.73
C LEU A 8 62.90 13.16 52.02
N GLU A 9 62.84 12.77 53.29
CA GLU A 9 62.22 11.50 53.71
C GLU A 9 60.71 11.50 53.49
N MET A 10 60.03 12.63 53.77
CA MET A 10 58.61 12.82 53.44
C MET A 10 58.36 12.74 51.92
N VAL A 11 59.20 13.40 51.12
CA VAL A 11 59.08 13.35 49.66
C VAL A 11 59.30 11.93 49.14
N LEU A 12 60.31 11.21 49.64
CA LEU A 12 60.56 9.82 49.27
C LEU A 12 59.39 8.90 49.62
N SER A 13 58.77 9.08 50.79
CA SER A 13 57.58 8.33 51.20
C SER A 13 56.41 8.60 50.24
N THR A 14 56.19 9.87 49.91
CA THR A 14 55.13 10.30 48.98
C THR A 14 55.33 9.76 47.57
N VAL A 15 56.57 9.75 47.08
CA VAL A 15 56.91 9.18 45.75
C VAL A 15 56.70 7.67 45.74
N ARG A 16 57.12 6.95 46.79
CA ARG A 16 56.89 5.51 46.91
C ARG A 16 55.41 5.15 46.96
N SER A 17 54.61 5.89 47.72
CA SER A 17 53.16 5.65 47.77
C SER A 17 52.50 5.92 46.43
N LYS A 18 52.89 7.00 45.73
CA LYS A 18 52.42 7.29 44.36
C LYS A 18 52.81 6.20 43.36
N ASN A 19 54.05 5.73 43.39
CA ASN A 19 54.48 4.64 42.51
C ASN A 19 53.69 3.35 42.76
N LYS A 20 53.42 3.02 44.02
CA LYS A 20 52.59 1.86 44.35
C LYS A 20 51.16 2.01 43.81
N GLN A 21 50.57 3.20 43.99
CA GLN A 21 49.23 3.49 43.47
C GLN A 21 49.19 3.40 41.94
N LEU A 22 50.19 3.95 41.25
CA LEU A 22 50.29 3.87 39.79
C LEU A 22 50.42 2.42 39.29
N ASP A 23 51.15 1.56 40.00
CA ASP A 23 51.25 0.13 39.63
C ASP A 23 49.91 -0.60 39.80
N GLU A 24 49.14 -0.26 40.84
CA GLU A 24 47.79 -0.78 41.04
C GLU A 24 46.79 -0.25 40.00
N ASP A 25 46.87 1.04 39.65
CA ASP A 25 46.07 1.66 38.58
C ASP A 25 46.38 1.02 37.23
N LEU A 26 47.68 0.82 36.92
CA LEU A 26 48.11 0.18 35.68
C LEU A 26 47.55 -1.24 35.53
N LYS A 27 47.59 -2.04 36.59
CA LYS A 27 47.04 -3.41 36.57
C LYS A 27 45.53 -3.43 36.37
N ARG A 28 44.81 -2.50 37.02
CA ARG A 28 43.37 -2.36 36.82
C ARG A 28 43.03 -1.99 35.38
N GLU A 29 43.77 -1.04 34.81
CA GLU A 29 43.52 -0.57 33.44
C GLU A 29 43.85 -1.65 32.40
N GLN A 30 44.90 -2.44 32.63
CA GLN A 30 45.22 -3.59 31.78
C GLN A 30 44.11 -4.63 31.79
N GLN A 31 43.62 -5.00 32.98
CA GLN A 31 42.51 -5.93 33.10
C GLN A 31 41.23 -5.38 32.42
N TRP A 32 40.95 -4.10 32.59
CA TRP A 32 39.81 -3.44 31.94
C TRP A 32 39.91 -3.51 30.41
N CYS A 33 41.09 -3.27 29.83
CA CYS A 33 41.32 -3.41 28.40
C CYS A 33 41.06 -4.84 27.90
N GLU A 34 41.52 -5.86 28.62
CA GLU A 34 41.26 -7.27 28.27
C GLU A 34 39.75 -7.59 28.28
N GLU A 35 39.01 -7.08 29.28
CA GLU A 35 37.56 -7.24 29.37
C GLU A 35 36.83 -6.54 28.20
N GLN A 36 37.27 -5.35 27.78
CA GLN A 36 36.71 -4.64 26.63
C GLN A 36 36.94 -5.39 25.31
N GLU A 37 38.13 -5.98 25.13
CA GLU A 37 38.44 -6.77 23.94
C GLU A 37 37.55 -8.02 23.84
N GLN A 38 37.34 -8.73 24.95
CA GLN A 38 36.42 -9.87 25.00
C GLN A 38 34.97 -9.47 24.69
N LEU A 39 34.52 -8.31 25.19
CA LEU A 39 33.18 -7.78 24.92
C LEU A 39 33.00 -7.42 23.44
N LEU A 40 34.00 -6.80 22.82
CA LEU A 40 34.01 -6.51 21.38
C LEU A 40 33.93 -7.80 20.55
N ASP A 41 34.71 -8.82 20.89
CA ASP A 41 34.68 -10.11 20.19
C ASP A 41 33.32 -10.81 20.34
N ALA A 42 32.72 -10.75 21.53
CA ALA A 42 31.38 -11.28 21.76
C ALA A 42 30.33 -10.54 20.92
N LEU A 43 30.38 -9.20 20.87
CA LEU A 43 29.49 -8.37 20.05
C LEU A 43 29.65 -8.67 18.57
N LYS A 44 30.88 -8.78 18.07
CA LYS A 44 31.18 -9.12 16.67
C LYS A 44 30.62 -10.48 16.30
N ASN A 45 30.74 -11.48 17.17
CA ASN A 45 30.14 -12.79 16.97
C ASN A 45 28.60 -12.75 16.93
N VAL A 46 27.98 -11.90 17.74
CA VAL A 46 26.52 -11.69 17.70
C VAL A 46 26.11 -11.00 16.40
N GLU A 47 26.85 -9.98 15.96
CA GLU A 47 26.61 -9.27 14.70
C GLU A 47 26.69 -10.21 13.48
N GLU A 48 27.72 -11.05 13.39
CA GLU A 48 27.85 -12.00 12.29
C GLU A 48 26.71 -13.04 12.30
N LYS A 49 26.28 -13.49 13.49
CA LYS A 49 25.13 -14.41 13.63
C LYS A 49 23.81 -13.75 13.23
N THR A 50 23.58 -12.49 13.58
CA THR A 50 22.36 -11.78 13.20
C THR A 50 22.33 -11.46 11.72
N LYS A 51 23.47 -11.08 11.13
CA LYS A 51 23.60 -10.84 9.69
C LYS A 51 23.33 -12.11 8.87
N THR A 52 23.92 -13.23 9.25
CA THR A 52 23.66 -14.53 8.58
C THR A 52 22.20 -14.98 8.70
N GLN A 53 21.56 -14.78 9.85
CA GLN A 53 20.12 -15.04 10.00
C GLN A 53 19.27 -14.10 9.14
N ALA A 54 19.60 -12.81 9.09
CA ALA A 54 18.89 -11.85 8.26
C ALA A 54 19.02 -12.16 6.76
N GLU A 55 20.20 -12.59 6.30
CA GLU A 55 20.42 -13.03 4.92
C GLU A 55 19.66 -14.33 4.59
N GLN A 56 19.60 -15.29 5.53
CA GLN A 56 18.80 -16.51 5.39
C GLN A 56 17.29 -16.23 5.37
N LEU A 57 16.81 -15.31 6.21
CA LEU A 57 15.41 -14.90 6.25
C LEU A 57 15.03 -14.10 5.01
N SER A 58 15.91 -13.22 4.52
CA SER A 58 15.71 -12.49 3.28
C SER A 58 15.61 -13.45 2.09
N THR A 59 16.50 -14.43 1.97
CA THR A 59 16.45 -15.42 0.89
C THR A 59 15.26 -16.38 0.96
N LYS A 60 14.77 -16.75 2.15
CA LYS A 60 13.54 -17.55 2.31
C LYS A 60 12.25 -16.74 2.18
N SER A 61 12.24 -15.48 2.62
CA SER A 61 11.05 -14.64 2.67
C SER A 61 10.78 -13.90 1.36
N LEU A 62 11.81 -13.66 0.54
CA LEU A 62 11.64 -12.99 -0.77
C LEU A 62 11.00 -13.88 -1.85
N LYS A 63 10.87 -15.20 -1.62
CA LYS A 63 10.21 -16.17 -2.52
C LYS A 63 9.43 -17.21 -1.73
N GLY A 64 8.64 -16.77 -0.76
CA GLY A 64 7.69 -17.66 -0.13
C GLY A 64 6.73 -18.20 -1.21
N LYS A 65 6.68 -19.52 -1.43
CA LYS A 65 5.74 -20.15 -2.38
C LYS A 65 4.30 -19.59 -2.28
N GLY A 66 3.89 -19.16 -1.09
CA GLY A 66 2.58 -18.55 -0.86
C GLY A 66 2.41 -17.18 -1.53
N PHE A 67 3.47 -16.38 -1.66
CA PHE A 67 3.42 -15.10 -2.39
C PHE A 67 3.33 -15.34 -3.90
N ASP A 68 4.14 -16.24 -4.45
CA ASP A 68 4.07 -16.62 -5.87
C ASP A 68 2.70 -17.23 -6.21
N GLU A 69 2.14 -18.07 -5.33
CA GLU A 69 0.80 -18.63 -5.50
C GLU A 69 -0.29 -17.54 -5.46
N LEU A 70 -0.17 -16.59 -4.54
CA LEU A 70 -1.11 -15.46 -4.42
C LEU A 70 -1.02 -14.55 -5.64
N GLU A 71 0.18 -14.24 -6.12
CA GLU A 71 0.42 -13.45 -7.32
C GLU A 71 -0.18 -14.15 -8.56
N ASN A 72 0.03 -15.46 -8.70
CA ASN A 72 -0.58 -16.25 -9.75
C ASN A 72 -2.12 -16.25 -9.67
N LYS A 73 -2.70 -16.38 -8.47
CA LYS A 73 -4.16 -16.28 -8.27
C LYS A 73 -4.68 -14.88 -8.65
N MET A 74 -3.95 -13.83 -8.27
CA MET A 74 -4.28 -12.44 -8.61
C MET A 74 -4.25 -12.23 -10.14
N LEU A 75 -3.23 -12.74 -10.82
CA LEU A 75 -3.12 -12.67 -12.28
C LEU A 75 -4.28 -13.41 -12.96
N LYS A 76 -4.60 -14.64 -12.52
CA LYS A 76 -5.76 -15.41 -13.04
C LYS A 76 -7.06 -14.65 -12.88
N LEU A 77 -7.31 -14.04 -11.72
CA LEU A 77 -8.50 -13.22 -11.47
C LEU A 77 -8.57 -11.98 -12.36
N LYS A 78 -7.44 -11.31 -12.59
CA LYS A 78 -7.37 -10.16 -13.51
C LYS A 78 -7.71 -10.56 -14.95
N THR A 79 -7.15 -11.68 -15.43
CA THR A 79 -7.44 -12.20 -16.77
C THR A 79 -8.90 -12.57 -16.90
N TYR A 80 -9.44 -13.34 -15.95
CA TYR A 80 -10.85 -13.74 -15.95
C TYR A 80 -11.79 -12.52 -15.95
N LYS A 81 -11.52 -11.50 -15.12
CA LYS A 81 -12.30 -10.24 -15.12
C LYS A 81 -12.29 -9.58 -16.51
N LYS A 82 -11.14 -9.53 -17.16
CA LYS A 82 -11.00 -8.89 -18.48
C LYS A 82 -11.77 -9.67 -19.55
N GLU A 83 -11.66 -10.99 -19.57
CA GLU A 83 -12.39 -11.86 -20.50
C GLU A 83 -13.91 -11.71 -20.31
N LEU A 84 -14.37 -11.72 -19.06
CA LEU A 84 -15.79 -11.55 -18.74
C LEU A 84 -16.33 -10.18 -19.19
N LEU A 85 -15.60 -9.10 -18.95
CA LEU A 85 -16.00 -7.76 -19.39
C LEU A 85 -15.96 -7.61 -20.92
N SER A 86 -15.01 -8.27 -21.60
CA SER A 86 -14.96 -8.31 -23.07
C SER A 86 -16.18 -9.02 -23.64
N ALA A 87 -16.49 -10.22 -23.14
CA ALA A 87 -17.65 -10.99 -23.59
C ALA A 87 -18.97 -10.26 -23.31
N LEU A 88 -19.07 -9.56 -22.17
CA LEU A 88 -20.21 -8.71 -21.86
C LEU A 88 -20.31 -7.53 -22.84
N GLY A 89 -19.19 -6.89 -23.17
CA GLY A 89 -19.14 -5.82 -24.17
C GLY A 89 -19.61 -6.30 -25.54
N GLU A 90 -19.06 -7.41 -26.03
CA GLU A 90 -19.45 -8.03 -27.30
C GLU A 90 -20.96 -8.37 -27.35
N PHE A 91 -21.50 -8.95 -26.27
CA PHE A 91 -22.93 -9.23 -26.15
C PHE A 91 -23.80 -7.96 -26.17
N LEU A 92 -23.35 -6.91 -25.49
CA LEU A 92 -24.08 -5.64 -25.44
C LEU A 92 -24.04 -4.91 -26.78
N ASP A 93 -22.92 -4.94 -27.49
CA ASP A 93 -22.80 -4.34 -28.82
C ASP A 93 -23.72 -5.03 -29.84
N GLU A 94 -23.89 -6.36 -29.74
CA GLU A 94 -24.76 -7.13 -30.62
C GLU A 94 -26.26 -6.88 -30.35
N HIS A 95 -26.66 -6.73 -29.08
CA HIS A 95 -28.08 -6.68 -28.68
C HIS A 95 -28.60 -5.29 -28.28
N PHE A 96 -27.72 -4.36 -27.93
CA PHE A 96 -28.04 -3.01 -27.46
C PHE A 96 -27.24 -1.96 -28.26
N PRO A 97 -27.55 -1.79 -29.56
CA PRO A 97 -26.82 -0.85 -30.40
C PRO A 97 -26.86 0.56 -29.81
N PRO A 98 -25.85 1.40 -30.10
CA PRO A 98 -25.80 2.76 -29.59
C PRO A 98 -27.08 3.52 -29.91
N PRO A 99 -27.59 4.34 -28.98
CA PRO A 99 -28.81 5.10 -29.22
C PRO A 99 -28.61 6.06 -30.39
N GLU A 100 -29.21 5.72 -31.51
CA GLU A 100 -29.27 6.59 -32.67
C GLU A 100 -30.09 7.82 -32.29
N ARG A 101 -29.63 9.01 -32.69
CA ARG A 101 -30.26 10.30 -32.34
C ARG A 101 -31.59 10.43 -33.08
N GLY A 102 -32.61 9.73 -32.59
CA GLY A 102 -34.03 9.83 -32.84
C GLY A 102 -34.50 10.03 -34.29
N GLU A 103 -35.12 9.01 -34.87
CA GLU A 103 -36.12 9.16 -35.95
C GLU A 103 -37.47 9.74 -35.46
N ASN A 104 -37.54 10.25 -34.22
CA ASN A 104 -38.82 10.45 -33.52
C ASN A 104 -39.01 11.88 -32.99
N THR A 105 -38.78 12.95 -33.77
CA THR A 105 -39.22 14.30 -33.37
C THR A 105 -39.82 15.11 -34.53
N LYS A 106 -41.05 14.77 -34.94
CA LYS A 106 -41.99 15.79 -35.46
C LYS A 106 -42.56 16.59 -34.28
N LYS A 107 -41.89 17.66 -33.86
CA LYS A 107 -42.50 18.95 -33.41
C LYS A 107 -41.47 19.94 -32.86
N LYS A 108 -41.32 21.03 -33.63
CA LYS A 108 -41.20 22.45 -33.25
C LYS A 108 -40.42 22.85 -31.98
N ASN A 109 -39.38 23.64 -32.28
CA ASN A 109 -38.91 24.86 -31.60
C ASN A 109 -37.90 24.68 -30.45
N SER A 110 -36.70 25.19 -30.74
CA SER A 110 -35.85 26.11 -29.94
C SER A 110 -34.44 25.61 -29.63
N SER A 111 -33.50 26.45 -30.08
CA SER A 111 -32.11 26.65 -29.64
C SER A 111 -31.14 25.47 -29.63
N ALA A 112 -30.10 25.65 -30.45
CA ALA A 112 -28.81 24.98 -30.40
C ALA A 112 -28.33 24.68 -28.97
N GLN A 113 -28.18 23.40 -28.67
CA GLN A 113 -27.26 22.89 -27.65
C GLN A 113 -26.27 21.94 -28.32
N PRO A 114 -25.02 21.84 -27.82
CA PRO A 114 -24.01 21.01 -28.43
C PRO A 114 -24.51 19.57 -28.50
N ALA A 115 -24.21 18.89 -29.61
CA ALA A 115 -24.58 17.49 -29.79
C ALA A 115 -23.82 16.63 -28.77
N VAL A 116 -24.34 16.50 -27.55
CA VAL A 116 -23.76 15.63 -26.52
C VAL A 116 -23.79 14.20 -27.05
N LYS A 117 -22.63 13.56 -27.09
CA LYS A 117 -22.49 12.16 -27.53
C LYS A 117 -23.10 11.28 -26.45
N LEU A 118 -24.14 10.53 -26.82
CA LEU A 118 -24.74 9.54 -25.91
C LEU A 118 -23.75 8.39 -25.70
N ILE A 119 -23.67 7.93 -24.46
CA ILE A 119 -22.83 6.78 -24.09
C ILE A 119 -23.60 5.47 -24.24
N THR A 120 -22.87 4.39 -24.51
CA THR A 120 -23.44 3.05 -24.67
C THR A 120 -23.78 2.43 -23.30
N LEU A 121 -24.59 1.37 -23.31
CA LEU A 121 -24.91 0.62 -22.09
C LEU A 121 -23.65 0.01 -21.46
N GLN A 122 -22.69 -0.43 -22.29
CA GLN A 122 -21.39 -0.93 -21.84
C GLN A 122 -20.63 0.13 -21.05
N GLU A 123 -20.53 1.36 -21.58
CA GLU A 123 -19.82 2.46 -20.91
C GLU A 123 -20.47 2.79 -19.55
N ILE A 124 -21.81 2.78 -19.48
CA ILE A 124 -22.55 2.99 -18.22
C ILE A 124 -22.22 1.90 -17.18
N LEU A 125 -22.25 0.64 -17.59
CA LEU A 125 -21.95 -0.50 -16.72
C LEU A 125 -20.48 -0.48 -16.27
N GLU A 126 -19.56 -0.16 -17.17
CA GLU A 126 -18.15 -0.03 -16.84
C GLU A 126 -17.91 1.08 -15.80
N MET A 127 -18.55 2.24 -15.97
CA MET A 127 -18.51 3.32 -14.98
C MET A 127 -19.02 2.86 -13.60
N LEU A 128 -20.16 2.16 -13.56
CA LEU A 128 -20.75 1.64 -12.32
C LEU A 128 -19.84 0.62 -11.63
N ILE A 129 -19.30 -0.35 -12.37
CA ILE A 129 -18.41 -1.40 -11.87
C ILE A 129 -17.11 -0.77 -11.37
N ASN A 130 -16.51 0.14 -12.14
CA ASN A 130 -15.28 0.81 -11.74
C ASN A 130 -15.50 1.67 -10.48
N LYS A 131 -16.64 2.37 -10.37
CA LYS A 131 -16.98 3.15 -9.19
C LYS A 131 -17.11 2.29 -7.94
N LEU A 132 -17.75 1.12 -8.06
CA LEU A 132 -17.89 0.16 -6.96
C LEU A 132 -16.53 -0.39 -6.50
N ILE A 133 -15.63 -0.71 -7.43
CA ILE A 133 -14.32 -1.29 -7.11
C ILE A 133 -13.34 -0.24 -6.56
N THR A 134 -13.34 0.97 -7.12
CA THR A 134 -12.37 2.02 -6.77
C THR A 134 -12.78 2.82 -5.54
N THR A 135 -14.07 3.11 -5.38
CA THR A 135 -14.61 3.91 -4.26
C THR A 135 -15.80 3.20 -3.63
N PRO A 136 -15.59 2.10 -2.89
CA PRO A 136 -16.68 1.31 -2.31
C PRO A 136 -17.52 2.07 -1.27
N HIS A 137 -16.92 3.07 -0.61
CA HIS A 137 -17.62 3.92 0.36
C HIS A 137 -18.57 4.94 -0.28
N GLU A 138 -18.40 5.22 -1.57
CA GLU A 138 -19.27 6.13 -2.32
C GLU A 138 -19.50 5.57 -3.74
N PRO A 139 -20.30 4.50 -3.88
CA PRO A 139 -20.46 3.76 -5.15
C PRO A 139 -21.45 4.43 -6.11
N TYR A 140 -21.72 5.73 -5.95
CA TYR A 140 -22.72 6.46 -6.73
C TYR A 140 -22.08 7.21 -7.90
N ILE A 141 -22.71 7.12 -9.07
CA ILE A 141 -22.43 7.96 -10.24
C ILE A 141 -23.56 8.96 -10.44
N ILE A 142 -23.24 10.12 -11.01
CA ILE A 142 -24.20 11.18 -11.32
C ILE A 142 -24.65 11.00 -12.76
N ILE A 143 -25.97 10.90 -12.96
CA ILE A 143 -26.60 10.89 -14.27
C ILE A 143 -26.49 12.30 -14.87
N ASN A 144 -25.85 12.39 -16.02
CA ASN A 144 -25.73 13.62 -16.81
C ASN A 144 -26.45 13.48 -18.16
N GLU A 145 -26.40 14.52 -18.98
CA GLU A 145 -27.07 14.58 -20.29
C GLU A 145 -26.56 13.55 -21.32
N SER A 146 -25.40 12.91 -21.06
CA SER A 146 -24.86 11.87 -21.93
C SER A 146 -25.51 10.50 -21.73
N PHE A 147 -26.18 10.27 -20.59
CA PHE A 147 -26.83 8.99 -20.30
C PHE A 147 -28.14 8.86 -21.05
N TRP A 148 -28.32 7.76 -21.76
CA TRP A 148 -29.57 7.50 -22.45
C TRP A 148 -30.65 7.02 -21.46
N PRO A 149 -31.80 7.73 -21.33
CA PRO A 149 -32.81 7.40 -20.33
C PRO A 149 -33.33 5.96 -20.38
N PRO A 150 -33.56 5.34 -21.56
CA PRO A 150 -33.99 3.93 -21.65
C PRO A 150 -33.00 2.94 -21.02
N TYR A 151 -31.69 3.19 -21.12
CA TYR A 151 -30.67 2.35 -20.48
C TYR A 151 -30.69 2.50 -18.97
N ILE A 152 -30.88 3.72 -18.46
CA ILE A 152 -31.04 3.94 -17.02
C ILE A 152 -32.30 3.24 -16.50
N GLU A 153 -33.43 3.38 -17.19
CA GLU A 153 -34.68 2.74 -16.80
C GLU A 153 -34.59 1.22 -16.85
N LEU A 154 -33.93 0.66 -17.86
CA LEU A 154 -33.68 -0.78 -17.96
C LEU A 154 -32.93 -1.28 -16.72
N LEU A 155 -31.82 -0.62 -16.37
CA LEU A 155 -30.99 -1.01 -15.22
C LEU A 155 -31.74 -0.93 -13.90
N LEU A 156 -32.59 0.09 -13.73
CA LEU A 156 -33.41 0.26 -12.53
C LEU A 156 -34.54 -0.78 -12.46
N ARG A 157 -35.19 -1.08 -13.59
CA ARG A 157 -36.31 -2.04 -13.65
C ARG A 157 -35.85 -3.47 -13.44
N THR A 158 -34.65 -3.82 -13.92
CA THR A 158 -34.05 -5.15 -13.71
C THR A 158 -33.45 -5.33 -12.32
N GLY A 159 -33.42 -4.27 -11.50
CA GLY A 159 -32.80 -4.28 -10.17
C GLY A 159 -31.27 -4.14 -10.20
N THR A 160 -30.63 -4.21 -11.37
CA THR A 160 -29.17 -4.15 -11.50
C THR A 160 -28.54 -2.87 -10.96
N ALA A 161 -29.28 -1.75 -10.98
CA ALA A 161 -28.88 -0.49 -10.38
C ALA A 161 -29.98 0.06 -9.46
N LEU A 162 -29.57 0.82 -8.44
CA LEU A 162 -30.45 1.47 -7.46
C LEU A 162 -30.22 2.98 -7.45
N ARG A 163 -31.29 3.77 -7.35
CA ARG A 163 -31.20 5.22 -7.13
C ARG A 163 -30.82 5.55 -5.69
N HIS A 164 -30.15 6.68 -5.49
CA HIS A 164 -29.93 7.24 -4.16
C HIS A 164 -31.27 7.66 -3.54
N GLN A 165 -31.41 7.49 -2.22
CA GLN A 165 -32.65 7.77 -1.50
C GLN A 165 -33.00 9.27 -1.49
N GLU A 166 -31.97 10.12 -1.43
CA GLU A 166 -32.13 11.58 -1.32
C GLU A 166 -31.90 12.32 -2.65
N ASP A 167 -31.20 11.70 -3.61
CA ASP A 167 -30.81 12.36 -4.87
C ASP A 167 -31.21 11.48 -6.06
N PRO A 168 -32.29 11.82 -6.78
CA PRO A 168 -32.75 11.01 -7.90
C PRO A 168 -31.74 10.95 -9.05
N ASN A 169 -30.79 11.88 -9.15
CA ASN A 169 -29.79 11.89 -10.22
C ASN A 169 -28.58 11.00 -9.92
N ARG A 170 -28.55 10.32 -8.78
CA ARG A 170 -27.45 9.42 -8.40
C ARG A 170 -27.90 7.98 -8.47
N ILE A 171 -27.12 7.14 -9.15
CA ILE A 171 -27.33 5.69 -9.23
C ILE A 171 -26.08 4.92 -8.81
N ARG A 172 -26.27 3.73 -8.26
CA ARG A 172 -25.21 2.78 -7.91
C ARG A 172 -25.58 1.38 -8.38
N LEU A 173 -24.57 0.53 -8.55
CA LEU A 173 -24.78 -0.89 -8.82
C LEU A 173 -25.34 -1.60 -7.59
N GLU A 174 -26.23 -2.57 -7.79
CA GLU A 174 -26.66 -3.46 -6.72
C GLU A 174 -25.51 -4.36 -6.24
N ALA A 175 -25.51 -4.68 -4.95
CA ALA A 175 -24.53 -5.55 -4.34
C ALA A 175 -24.83 -7.03 -4.65
N PHE A 176 -24.03 -7.64 -5.54
CA PHE A 176 -24.19 -9.06 -5.93
C PHE A 176 -23.43 -10.06 -5.04
N HIS A 177 -22.87 -9.63 -3.91
CA HIS A 177 -21.99 -10.43 -3.06
C HIS A 177 -22.73 -11.21 -1.94
N ASN A 178 -23.91 -11.77 -2.24
CA ASN A 178 -24.65 -12.63 -1.31
C ASN A 178 -24.29 -14.10 -1.47
#